data_AF-A0A0W0VDU3-F1
#
_entry.id   AF-A0A0W0VDU3-F1
#
_cell.length_a   1.000
_cell.length_b   1.000
_cell.length_c   1.000
_cell.angle_alpha   90.00
_cell.angle_beta   90.00
_cell.angle_gamma   90.00
#
_symmetry.space_group_name_H-M   'P 1'
#
loop_
_entity.id
_entity.type
_entity.pdbx_description
1 polymer ?
#
loop_
_entity_poly.entity_id
_entity_poly.type
_entity_poly.pdbx_seq_one_letter_code
_entity_poly.pdbx_strand_id
1 'polypeptide(L)'
;MNQENNELFPLESLSADPLMLVATYLNNSDEPQEIKSNRTKYFPFFRSGLLQENRILAKLAQYAAEANVTRVASLVKIRPDLRIEVLFTLAGLAAQDEMEAMLKEHPEDLLVKAPLRDISGRVFEPLSVFQHAIWAKDVRYMAQMMLDCMPKNAKGEQIRLKLEEQYEQIVNKGVAYTLKGIRYVNERYFSLQPLITALSDYKKNYLNMNSDERHSYWCTVIGTAQSLLPAHIRHHYCDSENPFWDKPNIKAPHLKRSLEIHHLGKQELWAENLVELGKTLAIWVISSYGSTPAYAVSGKGYGVIGPHLPEIEALCSLDEHRTNVDLPALVKRLKTPIVDFNPYARFDCP
;
A
#
# COMPACT_ATOMS: atom_id res chain seq x y z
N MET A 1 9.83 -27.39 55.62
CA MET A 1 10.62 -26.15 55.78
C MET A 1 10.64 -25.44 54.44
N ASN A 2 9.86 -24.36 54.37
CA ASN A 2 9.82 -23.20 53.47
C ASN A 2 10.11 -23.40 51.97
N GLN A 3 9.13 -23.27 51.07
CA GLN A 3 8.42 -22.04 50.62
C GLN A 3 9.34 -20.99 49.98
N GLU A 4 9.26 -20.92 48.65
CA GLU A 4 9.02 -19.72 47.82
C GLU A 4 8.59 -20.28 46.43
N ASN A 5 7.30 -20.34 46.04
CA ASN A 5 6.43 -19.27 45.53
C ASN A 5 7.12 -18.45 44.41
N ASN A 6 6.66 -18.30 43.16
CA ASN A 6 5.33 -18.45 42.57
C ASN A 6 5.42 -18.78 41.07
N GLU A 7 4.68 -19.81 40.69
CA GLU A 7 3.71 -19.87 39.58
C GLU A 7 3.77 -18.77 38.50
N LEU A 8 4.42 -19.08 37.37
CA LEU A 8 3.95 -18.64 36.06
C LEU A 8 2.93 -19.67 35.59
N PHE A 9 1.64 -19.41 35.88
CA PHE A 9 0.55 -20.20 35.33
C PHE A 9 0.61 -20.21 33.79
N PRO A 10 0.29 -21.34 33.13
CA PRO A 10 0.31 -21.43 31.69
C PRO A 10 -0.85 -20.61 31.10
N LEU A 11 -0.54 -19.76 30.12
CA LEU A 11 -1.47 -18.95 29.31
C LEU A 11 -2.43 -19.80 28.44
N GLU A 12 -2.48 -21.11 28.64
CA GLU A 12 -3.21 -22.08 27.82
C GLU A 12 -4.60 -22.44 28.38
N SER A 13 -5.02 -21.85 29.51
CA SER A 13 -6.33 -22.11 30.13
C SER A 13 -7.31 -20.94 30.14
N LEU A 14 -7.00 -19.82 29.47
CA LEU A 14 -7.97 -18.73 29.33
C LEU A 14 -9.00 -19.09 28.27
N SER A 15 -10.19 -19.50 28.71
CA SER A 15 -11.41 -19.55 27.88
C SER A 15 -11.56 -18.24 27.11
N ALA A 16 -12.10 -18.29 25.89
CA ALA A 16 -12.06 -17.26 24.84
C ALA A 16 -12.61 -15.84 25.14
N ASP A 17 -12.80 -15.42 26.40
CA ASP A 17 -13.55 -14.21 26.76
C ASP A 17 -12.87 -13.11 27.61
N PRO A 18 -11.57 -13.14 28.01
CA PRO A 18 -10.94 -11.99 28.67
C PRO A 18 -10.68 -10.82 27.71
N LEU A 19 -10.29 -11.11 26.46
CA LEU A 19 -10.01 -10.08 25.44
C LEU A 19 -11.29 -9.37 24.98
N MET A 20 -12.40 -10.10 24.97
CA MET A 20 -13.74 -9.58 24.68
C MET A 20 -14.25 -8.74 25.86
N LEU A 21 -14.09 -9.21 27.11
CA LEU A 21 -14.39 -8.43 28.33
C LEU A 21 -13.57 -7.13 28.39
N VAL A 22 -12.26 -7.20 28.10
CA VAL A 22 -11.39 -6.01 28.08
C VAL A 22 -11.79 -5.06 26.95
N ALA A 23 -12.19 -5.56 25.78
CA ALA A 23 -12.69 -4.74 24.69
C ALA A 23 -14.07 -4.11 24.97
N THR A 24 -14.95 -4.79 25.73
CA THR A 24 -16.25 -4.20 26.15
C THR A 24 -16.08 -3.18 27.26
N TYR A 25 -15.13 -3.40 28.17
CA TYR A 25 -14.85 -2.50 29.29
C TYR A 25 -14.15 -1.20 28.87
N LEU A 26 -13.34 -1.24 27.82
CA LEU A 26 -12.60 -0.07 27.32
C LEU A 26 -13.47 0.89 26.48
N ASN A 27 -14.59 0.41 25.92
CA ASN A 27 -15.39 1.17 24.96
C ASN A 27 -16.72 1.74 25.50
N ASN A 28 -17.19 1.27 26.66
CA ASN A 28 -18.42 1.79 27.28
C ASN A 28 -18.15 2.10 28.75
N SER A 29 -18.28 3.37 29.18
CA SER A 29 -19.01 3.67 30.42
C SER A 29 -18.91 5.14 30.87
N ASP A 30 -20.07 5.63 31.31
CA ASP A 30 -20.23 6.34 32.58
C ASP A 30 -19.62 5.52 33.73
N GLU A 31 -18.28 5.47 33.80
CA GLU A 31 -17.53 4.59 34.71
C GLU A 31 -17.61 5.14 36.15
N PRO A 32 -17.96 4.31 37.17
CA PRO A 32 -17.89 4.70 38.57
C PRO A 32 -16.48 5.17 38.95
N GLN A 33 -16.38 6.29 39.67
CA GLN A 33 -15.10 6.93 40.01
C GLN A 33 -14.09 6.00 40.70
N GLU A 34 -14.57 5.03 41.46
CA GLU A 34 -13.75 4.07 42.20
C GLU A 34 -12.96 3.14 41.26
N ILE A 35 -13.55 2.77 40.12
CA ILE A 35 -12.90 1.93 39.10
C ILE A 35 -11.87 2.74 38.33
N LYS A 36 -12.17 4.00 37.99
CA LYS A 36 -11.19 4.96 37.42
C LYS A 36 -9.99 5.16 38.35
N SER A 37 -10.23 5.29 39.65
CA SER A 37 -9.19 5.47 40.66
C SER A 37 -8.28 4.24 40.79
N ASN A 38 -8.87 3.04 40.83
CA ASN A 38 -8.13 1.79 40.89
C ASN A 38 -7.31 1.52 39.61
N ARG A 39 -7.86 1.82 38.43
CA ARG A 39 -7.12 1.69 37.16
C ARG A 39 -5.90 2.60 37.10
N THR A 40 -6.05 3.82 37.60
CA THR A 40 -4.98 4.83 37.66
C THR A 40 -3.88 4.41 38.63
N LYS A 41 -4.25 3.76 39.73
CA LYS A 41 -3.33 3.32 40.78
C LYS A 41 -2.56 2.04 40.44
N TYR A 42 -3.18 1.08 39.77
CA TYR A 42 -2.61 -0.27 39.60
C TYR A 42 -2.15 -0.60 38.18
N PHE A 43 -2.60 0.16 37.16
CA PHE A 43 -2.29 -0.12 35.76
C PHE A 43 -1.81 1.12 34.96
N PRO A 44 -0.84 1.92 35.49
CA PRO A 44 -0.38 3.13 34.81
C PRO A 44 0.27 2.85 33.45
N PHE A 45 0.80 1.63 33.26
CA PHE A 45 1.46 1.19 32.03
C PHE A 45 0.54 1.12 30.80
N PHE A 46 -0.75 0.77 30.97
CA PHE A 46 -1.70 0.64 29.84
C PHE A 46 -2.23 1.99 29.33
N ARG A 47 -1.83 3.10 29.98
CA ARG A 47 -2.10 4.47 29.56
C ARG A 47 -0.89 5.19 28.98
N SER A 48 0.26 4.53 28.82
CA SER A 48 1.36 5.19 28.11
C SER A 48 0.90 5.48 26.68
N GLY A 49 0.89 6.75 26.28
CA GLY A 49 0.47 7.17 24.94
C GLY A 49 1.19 6.36 23.86
N LEU A 50 2.48 6.08 24.12
CA LEU A 50 3.35 5.26 23.29
C LEU A 50 2.84 3.83 23.04
N LEU A 51 2.33 3.12 24.05
CA LEU A 51 1.82 1.75 23.87
C LEU A 51 0.48 1.72 23.13
N GLN A 52 -0.38 2.71 23.38
CA GLN A 52 -1.65 2.84 22.69
C GLN A 52 -1.46 3.24 21.23
N GLU A 53 -0.54 4.17 20.95
CA GLU A 53 -0.09 4.54 19.61
C GLU A 53 0.45 3.33 18.86
N ASN A 54 1.40 2.60 19.45
CA ASN A 54 1.99 1.43 18.81
C ASN A 54 0.95 0.33 18.50
N ARG A 55 -0.05 0.14 19.37
CA ARG A 55 -1.15 -0.82 19.11
C ARG A 55 -2.09 -0.36 18.01
N ILE A 56 -2.44 0.93 17.97
CA ILE A 56 -3.35 1.47 16.96
C ILE A 56 -2.66 1.51 15.60
N LEU A 57 -1.39 1.92 15.54
CA LEU A 57 -0.57 1.85 14.33
C LEU A 57 -0.40 0.41 13.83
N ALA A 58 -0.16 -0.56 14.73
CA ALA A 58 -0.12 -1.97 14.36
C ALA A 58 -1.47 -2.49 13.84
N LYS A 59 -2.59 -2.09 14.45
CA LYS A 59 -3.94 -2.45 13.99
C LYS A 59 -4.32 -1.75 12.69
N LEU A 60 -3.88 -0.52 12.47
CA LEU A 60 -4.04 0.19 11.21
C LEU A 60 -3.26 -0.49 10.10
N ALA A 61 -1.99 -0.83 10.33
CA ALA A 61 -1.19 -1.58 9.37
C ALA A 61 -1.83 -2.94 9.05
N GLN A 62 -2.35 -3.64 10.07
CA GLN A 62 -3.12 -4.87 9.89
C GLN A 62 -4.38 -4.64 9.05
N TYR A 63 -5.25 -3.69 9.43
CA TYR A 63 -6.52 -3.46 8.75
C TYR A 63 -6.35 -2.94 7.34
N ALA A 64 -5.35 -2.08 7.10
CA ALA A 64 -5.03 -1.61 5.77
C ALA A 64 -4.46 -2.75 4.91
N ALA A 65 -3.65 -3.65 5.48
CA ALA A 65 -3.22 -4.87 4.78
C ALA A 65 -4.39 -5.81 4.45
N GLU A 66 -5.38 -5.90 5.35
CA GLU A 66 -6.63 -6.65 5.18
C GLU A 66 -7.66 -5.93 4.27
N ALA A 67 -7.33 -4.76 3.70
CA ALA A 67 -8.28 -3.91 2.96
C ALA A 67 -9.59 -3.61 3.73
N ASN A 68 -9.51 -3.52 5.06
CA ASN A 68 -10.66 -3.32 5.95
C ASN A 68 -10.94 -1.82 6.17
N VAL A 69 -11.42 -1.18 5.10
CA VAL A 69 -11.80 0.25 4.99
C VAL A 69 -12.56 0.74 6.23
N THR A 70 -13.59 0.00 6.65
CA THR A 70 -14.48 0.39 7.76
C THR A 70 -13.71 0.49 9.07
N ARG A 71 -12.77 -0.43 9.32
CA ARG A 71 -11.98 -0.42 10.56
C ARG A 71 -10.89 0.64 10.55
N VAL A 72 -10.27 0.91 9.40
CA VAL A 72 -9.34 2.04 9.24
C VAL A 72 -10.06 3.35 9.55
N ALA A 73 -11.21 3.60 8.92
CA ALA A 73 -12.00 4.82 9.14
C ALA A 73 -12.47 4.94 10.60
N SER A 74 -12.85 3.83 11.23
CA SER A 74 -13.22 3.80 12.65
C SER A 74 -12.05 4.16 13.56
N LEU A 75 -10.84 3.68 13.26
CA LEU A 75 -9.65 3.99 14.04
C LEU A 75 -9.23 5.47 13.93
N VAL A 76 -9.33 6.07 12.74
CA VAL A 76 -9.07 7.51 12.56
C VAL A 76 -10.06 8.37 13.37
N LYS A 77 -11.34 7.97 13.42
CA LYS A 77 -12.33 8.67 14.26
C LYS A 77 -12.00 8.61 15.75
N ILE A 78 -11.40 7.51 16.21
CA ILE A 78 -11.00 7.32 17.61
C ILE A 78 -9.69 8.08 17.92
N ARG A 79 -8.74 8.12 16.96
CA ARG A 79 -7.44 8.80 17.09
C ARG A 79 -7.22 9.77 15.93
N PRO A 80 -7.88 10.94 15.94
CA PRO A 80 -7.71 11.94 14.90
C PRO A 80 -6.28 12.51 14.87
N ASP A 81 -5.54 12.38 15.98
CA ASP A 81 -4.14 12.75 16.10
C ASP A 81 -3.20 11.85 15.28
N LEU A 82 -3.61 10.62 14.94
CA LEU A 82 -2.83 9.70 14.09
C LEU A 82 -3.17 9.81 12.60
N ARG A 83 -3.94 10.84 12.21
CA ARG A 83 -4.47 11.00 10.85
C ARG A 83 -3.36 10.97 9.79
N ILE A 84 -2.24 11.64 10.03
CA ILE A 84 -1.13 11.70 9.06
C ILE A 84 -0.47 10.33 8.94
N GLU A 85 -0.19 9.66 10.05
CA GLU A 85 0.41 8.33 10.08
C GLU A 85 -0.46 7.30 9.35
N VAL A 86 -1.79 7.38 9.53
CA VAL A 86 -2.76 6.56 8.81
C VAL A 86 -2.70 6.85 7.31
N LEU A 87 -2.77 8.12 6.90
CA LEU A 87 -2.74 8.52 5.50
C LEU A 87 -1.48 8.01 4.78
N PHE A 88 -0.33 8.09 5.45
CA PHE A 88 0.95 7.60 4.92
C PHE A 88 1.01 6.08 4.83
N THR A 89 0.42 5.37 5.80
CA THR A 89 0.28 3.91 5.76
C THR A 89 -0.59 3.48 4.57
N LEU A 90 -1.73 4.15 4.36
CA LEU A 90 -2.62 3.89 3.24
C LEU A 90 -1.95 4.18 1.89
N ALA A 91 -1.13 5.23 1.80
CA ALA A 91 -0.36 5.55 0.61
C ALA A 91 0.67 4.47 0.26
N GLY A 92 1.34 3.89 1.26
CA GLY A 92 2.27 2.77 1.08
C GLY A 92 1.59 1.48 0.59
N LEU A 93 0.30 1.33 0.89
CA LEU A 93 -0.55 0.21 0.48
C LEU A 93 -1.41 0.52 -0.75
N ALA A 94 -1.33 1.74 -1.28
CA ALA A 94 -2.16 2.25 -2.37
C ALA A 94 -3.69 2.06 -2.17
N ALA A 95 -4.15 2.19 -0.91
CA ALA A 95 -5.54 2.06 -0.49
C ALA A 95 -6.36 3.32 -0.85
N GLN A 96 -6.77 3.38 -2.12
CA GLN A 96 -7.30 4.59 -2.76
C GLN A 96 -8.58 5.13 -2.11
N ASP A 97 -9.58 4.29 -1.87
CA ASP A 97 -10.90 4.72 -1.41
C ASP A 97 -10.83 5.29 0.01
N GLU A 98 -10.02 4.68 0.86
CA GLU A 98 -9.73 5.16 2.22
C GLU A 98 -9.01 6.51 2.21
N MET A 99 -8.00 6.65 1.35
CA MET A 99 -7.29 7.92 1.19
C MET A 99 -8.23 9.00 0.67
N GLU A 100 -9.09 8.69 -0.30
CA GLU A 100 -10.06 9.63 -0.86
C GLU A 100 -10.99 10.19 0.22
N ALA A 101 -11.50 9.32 1.10
CA ALA A 101 -12.35 9.74 2.21
C ALA A 101 -11.64 10.76 3.13
N MET A 102 -10.37 10.49 3.48
CA MET A 102 -9.59 11.39 4.34
C MET A 102 -9.23 12.70 3.63
N LEU A 103 -8.83 12.64 2.36
CA LEU A 103 -8.36 13.79 1.59
C LEU A 103 -9.50 14.73 1.17
N LYS A 104 -10.73 14.23 1.02
CA LYS A 104 -11.92 15.09 0.81
C LYS A 104 -12.19 15.98 2.03
N GLU A 105 -11.94 15.48 3.23
CA GLU A 105 -12.10 16.24 4.48
C GLU A 105 -10.89 17.14 4.75
N HIS A 106 -9.67 16.65 4.45
CA HIS A 106 -8.40 17.31 4.76
C HIS A 106 -7.46 17.39 3.55
N PRO A 107 -7.80 18.16 2.50
CA PRO A 107 -7.00 18.23 1.28
C PRO A 107 -5.61 18.84 1.49
N GLU A 108 -5.41 19.63 2.56
CA GLU A 108 -4.11 20.15 2.96
C GLU A 108 -3.08 19.06 3.33
N ASP A 109 -3.54 17.86 3.70
CA ASP A 109 -2.66 16.76 4.09
C ASP A 109 -1.79 16.27 2.90
N LEU A 110 -2.18 16.58 1.66
CA LEU A 110 -1.35 16.37 0.46
C LEU A 110 -0.03 17.15 0.50
N LEU A 111 0.07 18.19 1.32
CA LEU A 111 1.26 19.03 1.47
C LEU A 111 2.21 18.52 2.55
N VAL A 112 1.74 17.63 3.42
CA VAL A 112 2.53 17.09 4.52
C VAL A 112 3.62 16.18 3.98
N LYS A 113 4.82 16.30 4.55
CA LYS A 113 5.95 15.41 4.28
C LYS A 113 6.31 14.64 5.53
N ALA A 114 6.34 13.32 5.42
CA ALA A 114 6.73 12.43 6.50
C ALA A 114 7.45 11.21 5.91
N PRO A 115 8.21 10.43 6.72
CA PRO A 115 8.70 9.13 6.28
C PRO A 115 7.54 8.26 5.84
N LEU A 116 7.65 7.65 4.66
CA LEU A 116 6.66 6.72 4.13
C LEU A 116 7.30 5.33 4.04
N ARG A 117 6.53 4.30 4.38
CA ARG A 117 6.96 2.91 4.20
C ARG A 117 5.99 2.21 3.26
N ASP A 118 6.50 1.74 2.13
CA ASP A 118 5.68 1.02 1.16
C ASP A 118 5.67 -0.49 1.42
N ILE A 119 4.77 -1.19 0.73
CA ILE A 119 4.61 -2.64 0.83
C ILE A 119 5.82 -3.46 0.34
N SER A 120 6.79 -2.83 -0.31
CA SER A 120 8.02 -3.48 -0.74
C SER A 120 9.13 -3.43 0.32
N GLY A 121 8.87 -2.77 1.45
CA GLY A 121 9.82 -2.58 2.54
C GLY A 121 10.75 -1.38 2.31
N ARG A 122 10.49 -0.53 1.31
CA ARG A 122 11.21 0.75 1.16
C ARG A 122 10.75 1.70 2.25
N VAL A 123 11.72 2.32 2.93
CA VAL A 123 11.47 3.39 3.90
C VAL A 123 12.01 4.67 3.30
N PHE A 124 11.12 5.54 2.86
CA PHE A 124 11.47 6.79 2.21
C PHE A 124 11.86 7.87 3.22
N GLU A 125 12.84 8.69 2.84
CA GLU A 125 13.04 9.99 3.47
C GLU A 125 11.78 10.86 3.31
N PRO A 126 11.56 11.89 4.15
CA PRO A 126 10.32 12.64 4.14
C PRO A 126 9.87 13.14 2.75
N LEU A 127 8.75 12.60 2.28
CA LEU A 127 8.04 13.03 1.06
C LEU A 127 6.54 13.10 1.33
N SER A 128 5.78 13.69 0.41
CA SER A 128 4.32 13.64 0.48
C SER A 128 3.73 12.36 -0.11
N VAL A 129 2.48 12.06 0.25
CA VAL A 129 1.73 10.96 -0.38
C VAL A 129 1.53 11.17 -1.88
N PHE A 130 1.41 12.43 -2.34
CA PHE A 130 1.38 12.77 -3.76
C PHE A 130 2.71 12.43 -4.44
N GLN A 131 3.82 12.80 -3.81
CA GLN A 131 5.15 12.47 -4.30
C GLN A 131 5.36 10.95 -4.43
N HIS A 132 4.86 10.17 -3.47
CA HIS A 132 4.93 8.72 -3.52
C HIS A 132 4.11 8.14 -4.68
N ALA A 133 2.88 8.65 -4.91
CA ALA A 133 2.03 8.21 -6.02
C ALA A 133 2.68 8.49 -7.38
N ILE A 134 3.32 9.66 -7.55
CA ILE A 134 4.09 9.99 -8.76
C ILE A 134 5.28 9.05 -8.93
N TRP A 135 6.11 8.87 -7.89
CA TRP A 135 7.26 7.97 -7.94
C TRP A 135 6.84 6.55 -8.30
N ALA A 136 5.78 6.02 -7.67
CA ALA A 136 5.27 4.68 -7.95
C ALA A 136 4.66 4.56 -9.35
N LYS A 137 4.35 5.67 -10.04
CA LYS A 137 3.54 5.74 -11.26
C LYS A 137 2.08 5.29 -11.09
N ASP A 138 1.50 5.45 -9.89
CA ASP A 138 0.03 5.33 -9.68
C ASP A 138 -0.68 6.63 -10.11
N VAL A 139 -0.45 7.00 -11.38
CA VAL A 139 -0.82 8.30 -11.96
C VAL A 139 -2.21 8.31 -12.58
N ARG A 140 -2.75 7.14 -12.92
CA ARG A 140 -4.09 7.01 -13.50
C ARG A 140 -5.18 7.06 -12.43
N TYR A 141 -4.91 6.51 -11.26
CA TYR A 141 -5.93 6.29 -10.25
C TYR A 141 -5.63 7.12 -8.99
N MET A 142 -4.57 6.79 -8.25
CA MET A 142 -4.30 7.43 -6.96
C MET A 142 -4.00 8.92 -7.11
N ALA A 143 -3.09 9.30 -8.02
CA ALA A 143 -2.74 10.71 -8.18
C ALA A 143 -3.89 11.54 -8.79
N GLN A 144 -4.72 10.97 -9.67
CA GLN A 144 -5.92 11.66 -10.18
C GLN A 144 -6.92 11.90 -9.06
N MET A 145 -7.20 10.87 -8.24
CA MET A 145 -8.07 10.99 -7.06
C MET A 145 -7.58 12.08 -6.11
N MET A 146 -6.27 12.17 -5.86
CA MET A 146 -5.71 13.26 -5.04
C MET A 146 -6.01 14.64 -5.62
N LEU A 147 -5.95 14.80 -6.95
CA LEU A 147 -6.34 16.06 -7.59
C LEU A 147 -7.85 16.30 -7.55
N ASP A 148 -8.68 15.26 -7.56
CA ASP A 148 -10.14 15.34 -7.42
C ASP A 148 -10.58 15.75 -6.01
N CYS A 149 -9.78 15.45 -4.99
CA CYS A 149 -10.05 15.84 -3.60
C CYS A 149 -9.82 17.34 -3.33
N MET A 150 -9.15 18.07 -4.22
CA MET A 150 -8.89 19.49 -4.02
C MET A 150 -10.19 20.31 -4.16
N PRO A 151 -10.45 21.27 -3.26
CA PRO A 151 -11.65 22.09 -3.35
C PRO A 151 -11.59 23.02 -4.57
N LYS A 152 -12.72 23.27 -5.23
CA LYS A 152 -12.80 24.13 -6.43
C LYS A 152 -12.83 25.62 -6.08
N ASN A 153 -11.82 26.09 -5.37
CA ASN A 153 -11.70 27.47 -4.88
C ASN A 153 -10.23 27.89 -4.74
N ALA A 154 -9.99 29.08 -4.20
CA ALA A 154 -8.64 29.62 -4.00
C ALA A 154 -7.74 28.74 -3.11
N LYS A 155 -8.29 28.04 -2.10
CA LYS A 155 -7.53 27.10 -1.28
C LYS A 155 -7.04 25.92 -2.12
N GLY A 156 -7.90 25.37 -2.99
CA GLY A 156 -7.50 24.30 -3.88
C GLY A 156 -6.43 24.74 -4.88
N GLU A 157 -6.52 25.96 -5.40
CA GLU A 157 -5.49 26.51 -6.30
C GLU A 157 -4.13 26.65 -5.60
N GLN A 158 -4.12 27.07 -4.33
CA GLN A 158 -2.89 27.10 -3.52
C GLN A 158 -2.30 25.70 -3.33
N ILE A 159 -3.14 24.70 -3.04
CA ILE A 159 -2.70 23.29 -2.93
C ILE A 159 -2.13 22.83 -4.28
N ARG A 160 -2.83 23.07 -5.40
CA ARG A 160 -2.38 22.70 -6.75
C ARG A 160 -0.99 23.25 -7.06
N LEU A 161 -0.75 24.52 -6.81
CA LEU A 161 0.57 25.16 -7.03
C LEU A 161 1.66 24.48 -6.20
N LYS A 162 1.37 24.09 -4.96
CA LYS A 162 2.32 23.33 -4.13
C LYS A 162 2.52 21.90 -4.60
N LEU A 163 1.50 21.24 -5.15
CA LEU A 163 1.66 19.92 -5.78
C LEU A 163 2.48 20.00 -7.07
N GLU A 164 2.34 21.08 -7.83
CA GLU A 164 3.20 21.36 -8.99
C GLU A 164 4.67 21.52 -8.56
N GLU A 165 4.95 22.30 -7.51
CA GLU A 165 6.30 22.38 -6.91
C GLU A 165 6.83 21.01 -6.47
N GLN A 166 5.99 20.18 -5.84
CA GLN A 166 6.35 18.83 -5.41
C GLN A 166 6.65 17.88 -6.58
N TYR A 167 5.90 17.99 -7.68
CA TYR A 167 6.15 17.24 -8.91
C TYR A 167 7.51 17.62 -9.51
N GLU A 168 7.78 18.92 -9.65
CA GLU A 168 9.07 19.41 -10.18
C GLU A 168 10.23 18.99 -9.27
N GLN A 169 10.03 18.87 -7.95
CA GLN A 169 11.04 18.30 -7.05
C GLN A 169 11.39 16.85 -7.39
N ILE A 170 10.39 16.00 -7.66
CA ILE A 170 10.65 14.59 -8.07
C ILE A 170 11.37 14.54 -9.41
N VAL A 171 10.90 15.31 -10.40
CA VAL A 171 11.48 15.30 -11.74
C VAL A 171 12.96 15.69 -11.70
N ASN A 172 13.30 16.69 -10.88
CA ASN A 172 14.66 17.22 -10.84
C ASN A 172 15.58 16.45 -9.90
N LYS A 173 15.10 16.06 -8.71
CA LYS A 173 15.92 15.49 -7.64
C LYS A 173 15.68 14.01 -7.38
N GLY A 174 14.56 13.46 -7.84
CA GLY A 174 14.10 12.13 -7.45
C GLY A 174 13.74 12.04 -5.97
N VAL A 175 13.59 10.80 -5.49
CA VAL A 175 13.37 10.47 -4.08
C VAL A 175 14.60 9.77 -3.49
N ALA A 176 14.63 9.72 -2.17
CA ALA A 176 15.61 8.95 -1.41
C ALA A 176 14.89 7.97 -0.46
N TYR A 177 15.42 6.75 -0.35
CA TYR A 177 14.88 5.73 0.55
C TYR A 177 15.94 4.73 0.97
N THR A 178 15.65 4.01 2.04
CA THR A 178 16.42 2.85 2.47
C THR A 178 15.64 1.57 2.17
N LEU A 179 16.32 0.59 1.60
CA LEU A 179 15.79 -0.76 1.38
C LEU A 179 16.86 -1.75 1.84
N LYS A 180 16.50 -2.63 2.78
CA LYS A 180 17.41 -3.63 3.36
C LYS A 180 18.75 -3.04 3.84
N GLY A 181 18.70 -1.85 4.45
CA GLY A 181 19.86 -1.13 4.97
C GLY A 181 20.69 -0.37 3.93
N ILE A 182 20.35 -0.47 2.64
CA ILE A 182 21.03 0.25 1.55
C ILE A 182 20.24 1.52 1.23
N ARG A 183 20.92 2.66 1.17
CA ARG A 183 20.33 3.95 0.80
C ARG A 183 20.40 4.17 -0.72
N TYR A 184 19.25 4.48 -1.31
CA TYR A 184 19.07 4.82 -2.70
C TYR A 184 18.70 6.31 -2.79
N VAL A 185 19.20 6.99 -3.82
CA VAL A 185 18.96 8.43 -4.06
C VAL A 185 18.74 8.69 -5.54
N ASN A 186 18.08 9.80 -5.86
CA ASN A 186 17.84 10.29 -7.22
C ASN A 186 16.98 9.38 -8.11
N GLU A 187 16.23 8.44 -7.53
CA GLU A 187 15.25 7.66 -8.30
C GLU A 187 14.01 8.51 -8.54
N ARG A 188 13.70 8.79 -9.80
CA ARG A 188 12.57 9.67 -10.16
C ARG A 188 11.25 8.92 -10.21
N TYR A 189 11.31 7.71 -10.75
CA TYR A 189 10.16 6.83 -10.92
C TYR A 189 10.58 5.40 -10.66
N PHE A 190 9.67 4.61 -10.09
CA PHE A 190 9.78 3.17 -10.01
C PHE A 190 9.86 2.58 -11.42
N SER A 191 10.73 1.58 -11.60
CA SER A 191 10.95 0.89 -12.87
C SER A 191 10.46 -0.55 -12.79
N LEU A 192 9.62 -0.95 -13.75
CA LEU A 192 9.20 -2.34 -13.93
C LEU A 192 10.24 -3.19 -14.67
N GLN A 193 11.28 -2.55 -15.23
CA GLN A 193 12.31 -3.22 -16.02
C GLN A 193 13.01 -4.39 -15.31
N PRO A 194 13.34 -4.34 -14.00
CA PRO A 194 13.96 -5.48 -13.32
C PRO A 194 13.09 -6.75 -13.39
N LEU A 195 11.77 -6.62 -13.23
CA LEU A 195 10.85 -7.76 -13.32
C LEU A 195 10.68 -8.21 -14.77
N ILE A 196 10.49 -7.27 -15.71
CA ILE A 196 10.35 -7.57 -17.15
C ILE A 196 11.58 -8.32 -17.66
N THR A 197 12.79 -7.90 -17.27
CA THR A 197 14.06 -8.56 -17.62
C THR A 197 14.12 -9.96 -17.03
N ALA A 198 13.82 -10.13 -15.73
CA ALA A 198 13.84 -11.45 -15.09
C ALA A 198 12.89 -12.45 -15.78
N LEU A 199 11.66 -12.01 -16.10
CA LEU A 199 10.68 -12.84 -16.81
C LEU A 199 11.13 -13.15 -18.24
N SER A 200 11.70 -12.17 -18.94
CA SER A 200 12.20 -12.34 -20.32
C SER A 200 13.40 -13.29 -20.37
N ASP A 201 14.32 -13.17 -19.43
CA ASP A 201 15.48 -14.05 -19.30
C ASP A 201 15.07 -15.48 -18.96
N TYR A 202 14.08 -15.65 -18.06
CA TYR A 202 13.50 -16.96 -17.77
C TYR A 202 12.89 -17.60 -19.02
N LYS A 203 12.05 -16.85 -19.75
CA LYS A 203 11.43 -17.29 -21.01
C LYS A 203 12.48 -17.68 -22.05
N LYS A 204 13.51 -16.85 -22.24
CA LYS A 204 14.57 -17.05 -23.23
C LYS A 204 15.42 -18.29 -22.92
N ASN A 205 15.77 -18.50 -21.65
CA ASN A 205 16.67 -19.57 -21.23
C ASN A 205 15.93 -20.84 -20.78
N TYR A 206 14.59 -20.84 -20.82
CA TYR A 206 13.76 -21.92 -20.28
C TYR A 206 14.22 -23.31 -20.75
N LEU A 207 14.40 -23.50 -22.06
CA LEU A 207 14.78 -24.80 -22.63
C LEU A 207 16.22 -25.23 -22.28
N ASN A 208 17.08 -24.27 -21.92
CA ASN A 208 18.48 -24.52 -21.55
C ASN A 208 18.65 -24.82 -20.05
N MET A 209 17.67 -24.45 -19.23
CA MET A 209 17.67 -24.74 -17.80
C MET A 209 17.04 -26.11 -17.51
N ASN A 210 17.60 -26.85 -16.56
CA ASN A 210 16.98 -28.03 -15.97
C ASN A 210 15.86 -27.67 -14.99
N SER A 211 15.15 -28.67 -14.45
CA SER A 211 14.01 -28.44 -13.55
C SER A 211 14.38 -27.67 -12.28
N ASP A 212 15.53 -27.95 -11.67
CA ASP A 212 15.96 -27.30 -10.44
C ASP A 212 16.41 -25.86 -10.70
N GLU A 213 17.10 -25.62 -11.81
CA GLU A 213 17.50 -24.28 -12.27
C GLU A 213 16.27 -23.42 -12.54
N ARG A 214 15.26 -23.94 -13.24
CA ARG A 214 14.00 -23.22 -13.49
C ARG A 214 13.26 -22.92 -12.19
N HIS A 215 13.19 -23.88 -11.28
CA HIS A 215 12.57 -23.67 -9.97
C HIS A 215 13.29 -22.59 -9.17
N SER A 216 14.61 -22.68 -9.07
CA SER A 216 15.45 -21.71 -8.37
C SER A 216 15.31 -20.32 -8.97
N TYR A 217 15.38 -20.20 -10.30
CA TYR A 217 15.24 -18.92 -10.99
C TYR A 217 13.86 -18.30 -10.75
N TRP A 218 12.79 -19.09 -10.88
CA TRP A 218 11.42 -18.63 -10.61
C TRP A 218 11.29 -18.08 -9.19
N CYS A 219 11.69 -18.86 -8.18
CA CYS A 219 11.46 -18.48 -6.79
C CYS A 219 12.38 -17.34 -6.35
N THR A 220 13.65 -17.35 -6.75
CA THR A 220 14.65 -16.43 -6.18
C THR A 220 14.92 -15.20 -7.04
N VAL A 221 14.83 -15.29 -8.37
CA VAL A 221 15.06 -14.14 -9.26
C VAL A 221 13.75 -13.42 -9.53
N ILE A 222 12.75 -14.14 -10.07
CA ILE A 222 11.43 -13.55 -10.38
C ILE A 222 10.71 -13.18 -9.08
N GLY A 223 10.64 -14.09 -8.11
CA GLY A 223 10.00 -13.83 -6.81
C GLY A 223 10.60 -12.63 -6.07
N THR A 224 11.93 -12.46 -6.14
CA THR A 224 12.59 -11.28 -5.54
C THR A 224 12.18 -10.01 -6.28
N ALA A 225 12.20 -10.00 -7.61
CA ALA A 225 11.76 -8.84 -8.38
C ALA A 225 10.29 -8.47 -8.09
N GLN A 226 9.42 -9.47 -7.95
CA GLN A 226 8.02 -9.30 -7.57
C GLN A 226 7.86 -8.75 -6.14
N SER A 227 8.69 -9.16 -5.18
CA SER A 227 8.67 -8.62 -3.82
C SER A 227 8.95 -7.11 -3.76
N LEU A 228 9.62 -6.57 -4.78
CA LEU A 228 9.98 -5.15 -4.87
C LEU A 228 8.91 -4.28 -5.53
N LEU A 229 7.79 -4.86 -5.97
CA LEU A 229 6.71 -4.11 -6.61
C LEU A 229 5.96 -3.23 -5.61
N PRO A 230 5.65 -1.96 -5.97
CA PRO A 230 4.75 -1.12 -5.19
C PRO A 230 3.32 -1.67 -5.24
N ALA A 231 2.51 -1.31 -4.25
CA ALA A 231 1.19 -1.90 -4.03
C ALA A 231 0.26 -1.82 -5.25
N HIS A 232 0.24 -0.69 -5.96
CA HIS A 232 -0.63 -0.53 -7.13
C HIS A 232 -0.34 -1.51 -8.28
N ILE A 233 0.90 -1.98 -8.45
CA ILE A 233 1.21 -3.04 -9.41
C ILE A 233 0.71 -4.38 -8.90
N ARG A 234 0.84 -4.66 -7.60
CA ARG A 234 0.29 -5.88 -6.99
C ARG A 234 -1.23 -5.93 -7.14
N HIS A 235 -1.92 -4.79 -7.02
CA HIS A 235 -3.36 -4.71 -7.31
C HIS A 235 -3.71 -5.11 -8.74
N HIS A 236 -2.91 -4.70 -9.74
CA HIS A 236 -3.11 -5.15 -11.12
C HIS A 236 -2.98 -6.68 -11.27
N TYR A 237 -2.09 -7.33 -10.51
CA TYR A 237 -1.99 -8.80 -10.47
C TYR A 237 -3.19 -9.45 -9.78
N CYS A 238 -3.72 -8.82 -8.73
CA CYS A 238 -4.81 -9.36 -7.91
C CYS A 238 -6.21 -8.97 -8.41
N ASP A 239 -6.31 -8.17 -9.48
CA ASP A 239 -7.57 -7.75 -10.06
C ASP A 239 -8.23 -8.93 -10.83
N SER A 240 -9.26 -9.50 -10.22
CA SER A 240 -10.07 -10.58 -10.81
C SER A 240 -11.00 -10.10 -11.92
N GLU A 241 -11.30 -8.81 -11.99
CA GLU A 241 -12.18 -8.22 -13.01
C GLU A 241 -11.39 -7.89 -14.28
N ASN A 242 -10.10 -7.58 -14.15
CA ASN A 242 -9.19 -7.30 -15.26
C ASN A 242 -7.92 -8.16 -15.14
N PRO A 243 -8.00 -9.48 -15.38
CA PRO A 243 -6.90 -10.40 -15.14
C PRO A 243 -5.65 -10.01 -15.93
N PHE A 244 -4.51 -10.02 -15.24
CA PHE A 244 -3.24 -9.56 -15.81
C PHE A 244 -2.69 -10.44 -16.96
N TRP A 245 -3.25 -11.65 -17.14
CA TRP A 245 -2.82 -12.63 -18.13
C TRP A 245 -3.60 -12.57 -19.46
N ASP A 246 -4.80 -11.97 -19.49
CA ASP A 246 -5.66 -11.90 -20.69
C ASP A 246 -5.92 -10.46 -21.09
N LYS A 247 -5.00 -9.89 -21.88
CA LYS A 247 -5.11 -8.52 -22.44
C LYS A 247 -5.62 -7.52 -21.38
N PRO A 248 -4.87 -7.32 -20.27
CA PRO A 248 -5.36 -6.55 -19.16
C PRO A 248 -5.83 -5.18 -19.61
N ASN A 249 -7.02 -4.80 -19.15
CA ASN A 249 -7.56 -3.47 -19.41
C ASN A 249 -6.84 -2.46 -18.51
N ILE A 250 -5.61 -2.10 -18.87
CA ILE A 250 -4.80 -1.09 -18.16
C ILE A 250 -5.45 0.30 -18.14
N LYS A 251 -6.51 0.47 -18.96
CA LYS A 251 -7.31 1.68 -19.13
C LYS A 251 -8.66 1.58 -18.41
N ALA A 252 -8.93 0.51 -17.66
CA ALA A 252 -10.17 0.37 -16.90
C ALA A 252 -10.44 1.67 -16.11
N PRO A 253 -11.70 2.09 -15.99
CA PRO A 253 -12.04 3.31 -15.25
C PRO A 253 -11.73 3.15 -13.75
N HIS A 254 -11.77 1.92 -13.26
CA HIS A 254 -11.48 1.56 -11.88
C HIS A 254 -10.48 0.40 -11.84
N LEU A 255 -9.62 0.40 -10.82
CA LEU A 255 -8.76 -0.72 -10.48
C LEU A 255 -9.21 -1.25 -9.13
N LYS A 256 -9.56 -2.54 -9.07
CA LYS A 256 -9.88 -3.18 -7.80
C LYS A 256 -8.64 -3.22 -6.92
N ARG A 257 -8.64 -2.47 -5.81
CA ARG A 257 -7.55 -2.43 -4.83
C ARG A 257 -7.61 -3.68 -3.96
N SER A 258 -6.95 -4.75 -4.40
CA SER A 258 -6.82 -6.01 -3.65
C SER A 258 -5.37 -6.48 -3.61
N LEU A 259 -4.97 -7.09 -2.51
CA LEU A 259 -3.68 -7.79 -2.37
C LEU A 259 -3.89 -9.30 -2.19
N GLU A 260 -5.12 -9.78 -2.37
CA GLU A 260 -5.45 -11.19 -2.21
C GLU A 260 -4.88 -12.03 -3.35
N ILE A 261 -4.15 -13.07 -2.97
CA ILE A 261 -3.59 -14.09 -3.85
C ILE A 261 -4.02 -15.47 -3.37
N HIS A 262 -3.96 -16.45 -4.25
CA HIS A 262 -4.18 -17.85 -3.90
C HIS A 262 -2.86 -18.56 -3.58
N HIS A 263 -2.79 -19.23 -2.44
CA HIS A 263 -1.65 -20.05 -2.02
C HIS A 263 -2.16 -21.36 -1.41
N LEU A 264 -1.79 -22.51 -1.98
CA LEU A 264 -2.14 -23.85 -1.47
C LEU A 264 -3.64 -24.04 -1.14
N GLY A 265 -4.52 -23.52 -2.00
CA GLY A 265 -5.98 -23.60 -1.81
C GLY A 265 -6.57 -22.64 -0.77
N LYS A 266 -5.76 -21.71 -0.25
CA LYS A 266 -6.18 -20.64 0.67
C LYS A 266 -5.96 -19.27 0.04
N GLN A 267 -6.71 -18.28 0.52
CA GLN A 267 -6.42 -16.88 0.21
C GLN A 267 -5.37 -16.37 1.18
N GLU A 268 -4.33 -15.73 0.65
CA GLU A 268 -3.28 -15.06 1.41
C GLU A 268 -3.10 -13.64 0.88
N LEU A 269 -2.49 -12.77 1.69
CA LEU A 269 -2.19 -11.41 1.27
C LEU A 269 -0.78 -11.34 0.69
N TRP A 270 -0.65 -10.74 -0.49
CA TRP A 270 0.62 -10.30 -1.05
C TRP A 270 1.11 -9.03 -0.36
N ALA A 271 1.22 -9.10 0.96
CA ALA A 271 1.79 -8.09 1.80
C ALA A 271 3.32 -8.22 1.86
N GLU A 272 3.98 -7.32 2.58
CA GLU A 272 5.43 -7.34 2.75
C GLU A 272 5.91 -8.62 3.47
N ASN A 273 5.10 -9.16 4.37
CA ASN A 273 5.42 -10.32 5.20
C ASN A 273 5.10 -11.67 4.53
N LEU A 274 4.92 -11.72 3.21
CA LEU A 274 4.82 -13.00 2.50
C LEU A 274 6.21 -13.68 2.53
N VAL A 275 6.50 -14.36 3.64
CA VAL A 275 7.84 -14.79 4.11
C VAL A 275 8.64 -15.54 3.05
N GLU A 276 7.92 -16.28 2.20
CA GLU A 276 8.46 -17.19 1.20
C GLU A 276 8.66 -16.56 -0.18
N LEU A 277 8.09 -15.37 -0.44
CA LEU A 277 8.22 -14.67 -1.72
C LEU A 277 9.68 -14.27 -1.95
N GLY A 278 10.23 -14.66 -3.10
CA GLY A 278 11.65 -14.42 -3.39
C GLY A 278 12.60 -15.44 -2.77
N LYS A 279 12.08 -16.45 -2.06
CA LYS A 279 12.86 -17.55 -1.48
C LYS A 279 12.44 -18.89 -2.03
N THR A 280 11.18 -19.26 -1.81
CA THR A 280 10.62 -20.56 -2.17
C THR A 280 9.35 -20.46 -3.03
N LEU A 281 8.82 -19.25 -3.21
CA LEU A 281 7.70 -18.97 -4.11
C LEU A 281 7.92 -17.69 -4.94
N ALA A 282 7.21 -17.62 -6.06
CA ALA A 282 6.94 -16.42 -6.83
C ALA A 282 5.45 -16.34 -7.15
N ILE A 283 5.01 -15.18 -7.64
CA ILE A 283 3.63 -14.96 -8.06
C ILE A 283 3.48 -15.34 -9.53
N TRP A 284 2.47 -16.12 -9.83
CA TRP A 284 2.10 -16.51 -11.19
C TRP A 284 0.67 -16.09 -11.50
N VAL A 285 0.42 -15.77 -12.76
CA VAL A 285 -0.92 -15.46 -13.25
C VAL A 285 -1.27 -16.48 -14.32
N ILE A 286 -2.38 -17.22 -14.14
CA ILE A 286 -2.77 -18.37 -14.96
C ILE A 286 -4.20 -18.23 -15.48
N SER A 287 -4.46 -18.75 -16.68
CA SER A 287 -5.79 -18.78 -17.31
C SER A 287 -6.70 -19.96 -16.92
N SER A 288 -6.13 -21.02 -16.34
CA SER A 288 -6.70 -22.36 -16.56
C SER A 288 -7.92 -22.74 -15.71
N TYR A 289 -8.35 -21.89 -14.77
CA TYR A 289 -9.49 -22.19 -13.89
C TYR A 289 -10.49 -21.02 -13.71
N GLY A 290 -10.65 -20.16 -14.73
CA GLY A 290 -11.61 -19.04 -14.68
C GLY A 290 -11.03 -17.75 -14.10
N SER A 291 -11.87 -16.92 -13.47
CA SER A 291 -11.57 -15.56 -12.98
C SER A 291 -10.69 -15.49 -11.73
N THR A 292 -9.85 -16.50 -11.48
CA THR A 292 -9.05 -16.55 -10.26
C THR A 292 -7.85 -15.59 -10.32
N PRO A 293 -7.61 -14.80 -9.25
CA PRO A 293 -6.51 -13.86 -9.15
C PRO A 293 -5.14 -14.56 -9.11
N ALA A 294 -4.07 -13.76 -9.06
CA ALA A 294 -2.69 -14.20 -8.93
C ALA A 294 -2.47 -15.31 -7.87
N TYR A 295 -1.56 -16.24 -8.18
CA TYR A 295 -1.21 -17.39 -7.34
C TYR A 295 0.22 -17.29 -6.82
N ALA A 296 0.43 -17.56 -5.53
CA ALA A 296 1.75 -17.88 -5.01
C ALA A 296 2.09 -19.34 -5.34
N VAL A 297 3.18 -19.54 -6.08
CA VAL A 297 3.58 -20.86 -6.57
C VAL A 297 5.03 -21.14 -6.23
N SER A 298 5.25 -22.27 -5.55
CA SER A 298 6.56 -22.92 -5.51
C SER A 298 6.71 -23.76 -6.78
N GLY A 299 7.75 -23.52 -7.57
CA GLY A 299 7.93 -24.20 -8.87
C GLY A 299 8.08 -25.74 -8.80
N LYS A 300 8.01 -26.36 -7.61
CA LYS A 300 8.03 -27.81 -7.38
C LYS A 300 6.64 -28.44 -7.26
N GLY A 301 5.61 -27.70 -6.86
CA GLY A 301 4.28 -28.25 -6.54
C GLY A 301 3.29 -28.32 -7.72
N TYR A 302 3.44 -27.44 -8.72
CA TYR A 302 2.52 -27.32 -9.87
C TYR A 302 3.13 -27.76 -11.20
N GLY A 303 4.29 -28.41 -11.17
CA GLY A 303 5.15 -28.54 -12.35
C GLY A 303 5.86 -27.22 -12.65
N VAL A 304 6.94 -27.29 -13.41
CA VAL A 304 7.74 -26.11 -13.74
C VAL A 304 6.89 -25.12 -14.57
N ILE A 305 6.83 -23.86 -14.15
CA ILE A 305 6.08 -22.81 -14.86
C ILE A 305 6.57 -22.72 -16.30
N GLY A 306 5.68 -22.94 -17.27
CA GLY A 306 6.05 -22.93 -18.68
C GLY A 306 6.58 -21.56 -19.16
N PRO A 307 7.25 -21.50 -20.33
CA PRO A 307 7.84 -20.27 -20.85
C PRO A 307 6.79 -19.27 -21.40
N HIS A 308 5.52 -19.63 -21.37
CA HIS A 308 4.44 -18.75 -21.79
C HIS A 308 4.11 -17.76 -20.68
N LEU A 309 4.70 -16.56 -20.77
CA LEU A 309 4.57 -15.48 -19.80
C LEU A 309 3.89 -14.26 -20.44
N PRO A 310 2.56 -14.26 -20.60
CA PRO A 310 1.81 -13.12 -21.17
C PRO A 310 1.93 -11.86 -20.30
N GLU A 311 2.26 -12.03 -19.01
CA GLU A 311 2.49 -10.91 -18.08
C GLU A 311 3.63 -9.97 -18.53
N ILE A 312 4.59 -10.43 -19.35
CA ILE A 312 5.66 -9.57 -19.88
C ILE A 312 5.05 -8.45 -20.74
N GLU A 313 4.14 -8.80 -21.65
CA GLU A 313 3.47 -7.84 -22.53
C GLU A 313 2.55 -6.89 -21.75
N ALA A 314 1.87 -7.42 -20.72
CA ALA A 314 1.05 -6.64 -19.81
C ALA A 314 1.86 -5.60 -19.03
N LEU A 315 3.01 -5.99 -18.45
CA LEU A 315 3.91 -5.09 -17.72
C LEU A 315 4.47 -4.00 -18.64
N CYS A 316 4.93 -4.37 -19.83
CA CYS A 316 5.41 -3.41 -20.83
C CYS A 316 4.32 -2.41 -21.21
N SER A 317 3.11 -2.90 -21.51
CA SER A 317 1.98 -2.04 -21.90
C SER A 317 1.57 -1.11 -20.75
N LEU A 318 1.56 -1.62 -19.52
CA LEU A 318 1.26 -0.83 -18.32
C LEU A 318 2.31 0.28 -18.12
N ASP A 319 3.60 -0.05 -18.13
CA ASP A 319 4.68 0.91 -17.93
C ASP A 319 4.68 1.99 -19.02
N GLU A 320 4.53 1.57 -20.29
CA GLU A 320 4.46 2.48 -21.43
C GLU A 320 3.26 3.43 -21.30
N HIS A 321 2.08 2.90 -20.98
CA HIS A 321 0.87 3.73 -20.89
C HIS A 321 0.95 4.72 -19.72
N ARG A 322 1.41 4.27 -18.54
CA ARG A 322 1.57 5.13 -17.37
C ARG A 322 2.59 6.25 -17.64
N THR A 323 3.66 5.94 -18.38
CA THR A 323 4.75 6.89 -18.68
C THR A 323 4.38 7.87 -19.79
N ASN A 324 3.81 7.38 -20.89
CA ASN A 324 3.65 8.16 -22.12
C ASN A 324 2.25 8.77 -22.29
N VAL A 325 1.26 8.32 -21.52
CA VAL A 325 -0.13 8.78 -21.63
C VAL A 325 -0.64 9.35 -20.31
N ASP A 326 -0.70 8.54 -19.25
CA ASP A 326 -1.36 8.95 -18.01
C ASP A 326 -0.57 10.03 -17.26
N LEU A 327 0.75 9.88 -17.13
CA LEU A 327 1.58 10.89 -16.46
C LEU A 327 1.55 12.25 -17.19
N PRO A 328 1.75 12.35 -18.52
CA PRO A 328 1.59 13.62 -19.23
C PRO A 328 0.19 14.23 -19.07
N ALA A 329 -0.87 13.41 -19.09
CA ALA A 329 -2.24 13.89 -18.87
C ALA A 329 -2.43 14.44 -17.44
N LEU A 330 -1.92 13.74 -16.44
CA LEU A 330 -1.91 14.19 -15.05
C LEU A 330 -1.14 15.51 -14.90
N VAL A 331 0.04 15.64 -15.50
CA VAL A 331 0.86 16.86 -15.45
C VAL A 331 0.14 18.02 -16.15
N LYS A 332 -0.49 17.79 -17.30
CA LYS A 332 -1.31 18.80 -17.97
C LYS A 332 -2.44 19.28 -17.05
N ARG A 333 -3.14 18.35 -16.41
CA ARG A 333 -4.20 18.66 -15.44
C ARG A 333 -3.65 19.44 -14.24
N LEU A 334 -2.53 19.00 -13.68
CA LEU A 334 -1.85 19.65 -12.55
C LEU A 334 -1.44 21.09 -12.87
N LYS A 335 -1.03 21.38 -14.11
CA LYS A 335 -0.64 22.72 -14.57
C LYS A 335 -1.83 23.61 -14.99
N THR A 336 -3.04 23.06 -14.99
CA THR A 336 -4.26 23.81 -15.33
C THR A 336 -4.86 24.41 -14.04
N PRO A 337 -5.09 25.73 -13.97
CA PRO A 337 -5.75 26.35 -12.81
C PRO A 337 -7.11 25.71 -12.49
N ILE A 338 -7.42 25.55 -11.20
CA ILE A 338 -8.73 25.02 -10.74
C ILE A 338 -9.83 26.06 -10.87
N VAL A 339 -9.48 27.33 -10.65
CA VAL A 339 -10.41 28.46 -10.76
C VAL A 339 -10.07 29.19 -12.04
N ASP A 340 -11.06 29.44 -12.89
CA ASP A 340 -10.95 30.48 -13.91
C ASP A 340 -10.81 31.81 -13.19
N PHE A 341 -9.56 32.24 -12.99
CA PHE A 341 -9.28 33.60 -12.57
C PHE A 341 -9.79 34.48 -13.71
N ASN A 342 -11.00 35.03 -13.55
CA ASN A 342 -11.45 36.16 -14.36
C ASN A 342 -10.98 37.43 -13.65
N PRO A 343 -9.83 38.02 -14.03
CA PRO A 343 -9.35 39.27 -13.42
C PRO A 343 -10.28 40.46 -13.69
N TYR A 344 -11.37 40.29 -14.46
CA TYR A 344 -12.34 41.32 -14.82
C TYR A 344 -13.74 41.09 -14.23
N ALA A 345 -13.92 40.16 -13.29
CA ALA A 345 -15.17 40.09 -12.53
C ALA A 345 -15.30 41.36 -11.68
N ARG A 346 -15.97 42.38 -12.24
CA ARG A 346 -16.29 43.65 -11.58
C ARG A 346 -17.00 43.34 -10.26
N PHE A 347 -16.51 43.98 -9.20
CA PHE A 347 -17.26 44.10 -7.96
C PHE A 347 -18.50 44.95 -8.25
N ASP A 348 -19.63 44.30 -8.51
CA ASP A 348 -20.93 44.96 -8.38
C ASP A 348 -21.22 45.03 -6.87
N CYS A 349 -20.87 46.17 -6.27
CA CYS A 349 -21.36 46.53 -4.93
C CYS A 349 -22.85 46.87 -4.99
N PRO A 350 -23.67 46.35 -4.06
CA PRO A 350 -24.90 47.03 -3.65
C PRO A 350 -24.62 48.32 -2.88
#